data_AF-A0A812K735-F1
#
_entry.id   AF-A0A812K735-F1
#
_cell.length_a   1.000
_cell.length_b   1.000
_cell.length_c   1.000
_cell.angle_alpha   90.00
_cell.angle_beta   90.00
_cell.angle_gamma   90.00
#
_symmetry.space_group_name_H-M   'P 1'
#
loop_
_entity.id
_entity.type
_entity.pdbx_description
1 polymer ?
#
loop_
_entity_poly.entity_id
_entity_poly.type
_entity_poly.pdbx_seq_one_letter_code
_entity_poly.pdbx_strand_id
1 'polypeptide(L)'
;MAAVSVTNDLQAPLEVKLQNGEWQIVYPQKCFDVEVSGEASVSLLEVRLRESPEVTGGCQVAGGSSLRASLDFGAFSQQCKGRDRAEARELAREAERRKEAQERTEAMIQEAAAKRRNADGFGLAVFVGTLFLGLPLILLVLCSAVPPESAVAAALLASATVPLCCCISTASILGGNGDSDARFMFGKYEIAFGVGVRLVSLLALMSFAGMTARHTLQGYWWTAFIVWPVAVCGGVMFCVRCLVDVEMDDKQRKTLEREREEAHCEVSNRSIRFEGSVLSEPGCPCVASWPGKYEGAWESLVSQGRHGEVSAAVVFLPEGTDDYGAHDSIPLAYGSPGSCWCTPLYGEEKPWGCRWFTKWRENIETAVASGAELEVYYFQNRVGKGKVESFDTAGDDNLCREKVNKKQKDFEESPEFKQALDAGLGNLSKEPRGDGSSQYSREARRLFLASLSETEREYLATSEGLGNSQKAEVAWLQKKGYAYWEVDVSTWLPGEGVERYVPASAEQQPQLLDRQDDTASASV
;
A
#
# COMPACT_ATOMS: atom_id res chain seq x y z
N MET A 1 31.09 -31.34 39.92
CA MET A 1 30.48 -31.42 38.57
C MET A 1 30.92 -30.20 37.81
N ALA A 2 31.53 -30.39 36.64
CA ALA A 2 31.98 -29.27 35.81
C ALA A 2 30.97 -29.10 34.67
N ALA A 3 30.31 -27.94 34.62
CA ALA A 3 29.35 -27.64 33.56
C ALA A 3 30.10 -27.19 32.29
N VAL A 4 29.58 -27.56 31.13
CA VAL A 4 29.97 -26.98 29.84
C VAL A 4 28.91 -25.94 29.49
N SER A 5 29.34 -24.70 29.22
CA SER A 5 28.45 -23.61 28.86
C SER A 5 28.54 -23.32 27.36
N VAL A 6 27.40 -23.33 26.68
CA VAL A 6 27.30 -23.04 25.23
C VAL A 6 26.55 -21.73 25.05
N THR A 7 27.24 -20.69 24.61
CA THR A 7 26.64 -19.39 24.28
C THR A 7 26.25 -19.35 22.81
N ASN A 8 24.96 -19.08 22.55
CA ASN A 8 24.49 -18.76 21.21
C ASN A 8 24.75 -17.27 20.92
N ASP A 9 25.89 -16.98 20.29
CA ASP A 9 26.26 -15.64 19.82
C ASP A 9 25.91 -15.38 18.34
N LEU A 10 25.09 -16.25 17.74
CA LEU A 10 24.51 -16.08 16.40
C LEU A 10 23.15 -15.38 16.48
N GLN A 11 22.62 -14.93 15.33
CA GLN A 11 21.30 -14.28 15.27
C GLN A 11 20.14 -15.28 15.14
N ALA A 12 20.42 -16.56 14.87
CA ALA A 12 19.41 -17.60 14.69
C ALA A 12 19.26 -18.50 15.94
N PRO A 13 18.06 -19.05 16.21
CA PRO A 13 17.89 -20.10 17.20
C PRO A 13 18.72 -21.35 16.87
N LEU A 14 19.34 -21.91 17.90
CA LEU A 14 20.10 -23.16 17.80
C LEU A 14 19.43 -24.27 18.58
N GLU A 15 19.73 -25.50 18.18
CA GLU A 15 19.48 -26.66 19.01
C GLU A 15 20.82 -27.26 19.43
N VAL A 16 20.94 -27.60 20.70
CA VAL A 16 22.15 -28.15 21.33
C VAL A 16 21.80 -29.48 21.97
N LYS A 17 22.67 -30.47 21.80
CA LYS A 17 22.52 -31.81 22.37
C LYS A 17 23.86 -32.30 22.91
N LEU A 18 23.85 -32.83 24.13
CA LEU A 18 25.00 -33.52 24.72
C LEU A 18 24.82 -35.04 24.58
N GLN A 19 25.75 -35.70 23.90
CA GLN A 19 25.73 -37.16 23.67
C GLN A 19 24.35 -37.68 23.19
N ASN A 20 23.70 -38.57 23.95
CA ASN A 20 22.42 -39.19 23.61
C ASN A 20 21.21 -38.44 24.19
N GLY A 21 21.38 -37.21 24.69
CA GLY A 21 20.30 -36.41 25.26
C GLY A 21 19.25 -35.94 24.24
N GLU A 22 18.26 -35.20 24.74
CA GLU A 22 17.29 -34.49 23.92
C GLU A 22 17.87 -33.16 23.40
N TRP A 23 17.39 -32.70 22.24
CA TRP A 23 17.75 -31.40 21.69
C TRP A 23 17.12 -30.28 22.53
N GLN A 24 17.95 -29.34 22.98
CA GLN A 24 17.53 -28.18 23.75
C GLN A 24 17.70 -26.91 22.92
N ILE A 25 16.72 -26.01 22.99
CA ILE A 25 16.71 -24.78 22.19
C ILE A 25 17.52 -23.72 22.92
N VAL A 26 18.44 -23.08 22.21
CA VAL A 26 19.22 -21.94 22.71
C VAL A 26 18.97 -20.75 21.79
N TYR A 27 18.21 -19.77 22.28
CA TYR A 27 17.93 -18.54 21.56
C TYR A 27 19.14 -17.60 21.52
N PRO A 28 19.17 -16.62 20.60
CA PRO A 28 20.25 -15.64 20.52
C PRO A 28 20.55 -14.95 21.86
N GLN A 29 21.84 -14.78 22.14
CA GLN A 29 22.38 -14.15 23.35
C GLN A 29 22.06 -14.91 24.65
N LYS A 30 21.64 -16.18 24.56
CA LYS A 30 21.46 -17.06 25.72
C LYS A 30 22.56 -18.09 25.80
N CYS A 31 22.74 -18.61 27.01
CA CYS A 31 23.65 -19.71 27.30
C CYS A 31 22.85 -20.94 27.70
N PHE A 32 23.39 -22.11 27.39
CA PHE A 32 22.91 -23.39 27.87
C PHE A 32 24.03 -24.10 28.60
N ASP A 33 23.81 -24.34 29.89
CA ASP A 33 24.77 -25.00 30.77
C ASP A 33 24.39 -26.48 30.90
N VAL A 34 25.33 -27.37 30.56
CA VAL A 34 25.14 -28.82 30.64
C VAL A 34 26.09 -29.43 31.63
N GLU A 35 25.56 -30.16 32.60
CA GLU A 35 26.37 -30.91 33.56
C GLU A 35 26.99 -32.13 32.87
N VAL A 36 28.33 -32.22 32.89
CA VAL A 36 29.05 -33.38 32.38
C VAL A 36 29.38 -34.31 33.54
N SER A 37 28.84 -35.53 33.50
CA SER A 37 29.09 -36.56 34.53
C SER A 37 30.43 -37.26 34.33
N GLY A 38 31.42 -36.95 35.17
CA GLY A 38 32.69 -37.68 35.29
C GLY A 38 33.94 -36.87 34.93
N GLU A 39 34.98 -36.96 35.77
CA GLU A 39 36.22 -36.16 35.69
C GLU A 39 37.18 -36.57 34.54
N ALA A 40 36.85 -37.58 33.72
CA ALA A 40 37.75 -38.09 32.68
C ALA A 40 37.11 -38.38 31.31
N SER A 41 35.81 -38.11 31.12
CA SER A 41 35.09 -38.46 29.90
C SER A 41 34.99 -37.25 28.96
N VAL A 42 35.71 -37.27 27.84
CA VAL A 42 35.46 -36.35 26.73
C VAL A 42 34.04 -36.61 26.22
N SER A 43 33.18 -35.60 26.27
CA SER A 43 31.81 -35.70 25.76
C SER A 43 31.71 -35.05 24.39
N LEU A 44 30.88 -35.63 23.51
CA LEU A 44 30.54 -35.01 22.23
C LEU A 44 29.34 -34.08 22.43
N LEU A 45 29.54 -32.81 22.12
CA LEU A 45 28.48 -31.80 22.08
C LEU A 45 28.14 -31.52 20.61
N GLU A 46 26.88 -31.67 20.25
CA GLU A 46 26.36 -31.42 18.91
C GLU A 46 25.49 -30.16 18.91
N VAL A 47 25.58 -29.39 17.83
CA VAL A 47 24.76 -28.21 17.57
C VAL A 47 24.17 -28.28 16.18
N ARG A 48 22.97 -27.72 16.00
CA ARG A 48 22.39 -27.52 14.67
C ARG A 48 21.55 -26.27 14.60
N LEU A 49 21.40 -25.74 13.38
CA LEU A 49 20.46 -24.65 13.15
C LEU A 49 19.04 -25.18 13.25
N ARG A 50 18.19 -24.48 14.01
CA ARG A 50 16.80 -24.90 14.17
C ARG A 50 15.97 -24.74 12.89
N GLU A 51 16.28 -23.73 12.08
CA GLU A 51 15.63 -23.52 10.79
C GLU A 51 16.12 -24.44 9.67
N SER A 52 17.33 -24.99 9.82
CA SER A 52 17.99 -25.85 8.85
C SER A 52 18.71 -26.98 9.59
N PRO A 53 17.99 -28.01 10.04
CA PRO A 53 18.56 -29.10 10.83
C PRO A 53 19.69 -29.85 10.11
N GLU A 54 19.80 -29.73 8.79
CA GLU A 54 20.90 -30.22 7.97
C GLU A 54 22.23 -29.49 8.20
N VAL A 55 22.21 -28.28 8.75
CA VAL A 55 23.41 -27.52 9.13
C VAL A 55 23.77 -27.87 10.57
N THR A 56 24.70 -28.83 10.71
CA THR A 56 25.12 -29.38 12.00
C THR A 56 26.61 -29.14 12.27
N GLY A 57 27.01 -29.08 13.54
CA GLY A 57 28.39 -29.06 14.00
C GLY A 57 28.56 -29.87 15.28
N GLY A 58 29.80 -30.25 15.58
CA GLY A 58 30.10 -30.98 16.80
C GLY A 58 31.49 -30.67 17.31
N CYS A 59 31.67 -30.69 18.64
CA CYS A 59 32.95 -30.47 19.29
C CYS A 59 33.11 -31.41 20.48
N GLN A 60 34.35 -31.85 20.72
CA GLN A 60 34.72 -32.61 21.91
C GLN A 60 34.98 -31.64 23.06
N VAL A 61 34.27 -31.84 24.18
CA VAL A 61 34.25 -30.88 25.28
C VAL A 61 34.71 -31.53 26.58
N ALA A 62 35.56 -30.81 27.32
CA ALA A 62 35.92 -31.14 28.70
C ALA A 62 35.10 -30.29 29.66
N GLY A 63 34.81 -30.81 30.86
CA GLY A 63 34.06 -30.08 31.87
C GLY A 63 34.69 -28.72 32.21
N GLY A 64 33.87 -27.68 32.33
CA GLY A 64 34.31 -26.31 32.60
C GLY A 64 34.60 -25.48 31.35
N SER A 65 34.43 -26.03 30.14
CA SER A 65 34.60 -25.30 28.89
C SER A 65 33.47 -24.30 28.66
N SER A 66 33.80 -23.11 28.14
CA SER A 66 32.84 -22.14 27.62
C SER A 66 33.01 -22.06 26.10
N LEU A 67 31.93 -22.34 25.38
CA LEU A 67 31.92 -22.46 23.92
C LEU A 67 30.99 -21.42 23.33
N ARG A 68 31.39 -20.87 22.19
CA ARG A 68 30.65 -19.92 21.37
C ARG A 68 30.26 -20.58 20.07
N ALA A 69 28.96 -20.57 19.77
CA ALA A 69 28.41 -21.16 18.55
C ALA A 69 29.09 -20.65 17.27
N SER A 70 29.48 -19.37 17.25
CA SER A 70 30.11 -18.72 16.10
C SER A 70 31.61 -19.01 15.92
N LEU A 71 32.26 -19.71 16.85
CA LEU A 71 33.71 -19.97 16.82
C LEU A 71 34.07 -21.45 16.95
N ASP A 72 33.44 -22.17 17.89
CA ASP A 72 33.99 -23.44 18.39
C ASP A 72 33.48 -24.69 17.65
N PHE A 73 32.62 -24.54 16.64
CA PHE A 73 31.99 -25.65 15.91
C PHE A 73 32.42 -25.73 14.42
N GLY A 74 33.57 -25.14 14.08
CA GLY A 74 34.22 -25.33 12.78
C GLY A 74 33.35 -24.89 11.58
N ALA A 75 33.04 -25.83 10.68
CA ALA A 75 32.28 -25.57 9.45
C ALA A 75 30.88 -25.02 9.73
N PHE A 76 30.22 -25.50 10.80
CA PHE A 76 28.93 -25.00 11.26
C PHE A 76 29.00 -23.48 11.50
N SER A 77 29.98 -23.05 12.28
CA SER A 77 30.16 -21.64 12.64
C SER A 77 30.35 -20.74 11.41
N GLN A 78 31.06 -21.22 10.38
CA GLN A 78 31.24 -20.50 9.12
C GLN A 78 29.95 -20.40 8.31
N GLN A 79 29.21 -21.51 8.19
CA GLN A 79 27.93 -21.54 7.47
C GLN A 79 26.88 -20.63 8.12
N CYS A 80 26.77 -20.67 9.46
CA CYS A 80 25.86 -19.81 10.21
C CYS A 80 26.19 -18.31 10.00
N LYS A 81 27.47 -17.92 10.06
CA LYS A 81 27.90 -16.54 9.75
C LYS A 81 27.55 -16.14 8.31
N GLY A 82 27.69 -17.07 7.36
CA GLY A 82 27.28 -16.85 5.96
C GLY A 82 25.80 -16.57 5.84
N ARG A 83 24.97 -17.34 6.55
CA ARG A 83 23.51 -17.20 6.59
C ARG A 83 23.07 -15.90 7.27
N ASP A 84 23.63 -15.56 8.43
CA ASP A 84 23.33 -14.29 9.13
C ASP A 84 23.62 -13.09 8.22
N ARG A 85 24.73 -13.13 7.46
CA ARG A 85 25.05 -12.09 6.46
C ARG A 85 24.08 -12.10 5.28
N ALA A 86 23.61 -13.25 4.83
CA ALA A 86 22.64 -13.35 3.74
C ALA A 86 21.27 -12.80 4.17
N GLU A 87 20.83 -13.15 5.37
CA GLU A 87 19.61 -12.62 5.99
C GLU A 87 19.69 -11.09 6.17
N ALA A 88 20.80 -10.57 6.70
CA ALA A 88 21.00 -9.12 6.83
C ALA A 88 20.92 -8.39 5.47
N ARG A 89 21.45 -8.99 4.39
CA ARG A 89 21.33 -8.43 3.04
C ARG A 89 19.89 -8.47 2.52
N GLU A 90 19.16 -9.54 2.77
CA GLU A 90 17.75 -9.67 2.37
C GLU A 90 16.88 -8.64 3.10
N LEU A 91 17.06 -8.50 4.41
CA LEU A 91 16.37 -7.50 5.22
C LEU A 91 16.68 -6.07 4.75
N ALA A 92 17.95 -5.77 4.45
CA ALA A 92 18.33 -4.45 3.93
C ALA A 92 17.67 -4.13 2.58
N ARG A 93 17.58 -5.11 1.67
CA ARG A 93 16.87 -4.94 0.38
C ARG A 93 15.38 -4.73 0.58
N GLU A 94 14.76 -5.51 1.47
CA GLU A 94 13.33 -5.39 1.75
C GLU A 94 13.00 -4.05 2.42
N ALA A 95 13.84 -3.60 3.35
CA ALA A 95 13.71 -2.29 3.98
C ALA A 95 13.80 -1.16 2.95
N GLU A 96 14.76 -1.21 2.02
CA GLU A 96 14.85 -0.21 0.95
C GLU A 96 13.63 -0.24 0.03
N ARG A 97 13.14 -1.42 -0.35
CA ARG A 97 11.91 -1.55 -1.17
C ARG A 97 10.70 -0.93 -0.48
N ARG A 98 10.47 -1.22 0.81
CA ARG A 98 9.37 -0.63 1.58
C ARG A 98 9.50 0.87 1.70
N LYS A 99 10.72 1.36 1.89
CA LYS A 99 11.00 2.81 1.93
C LYS A 99 10.69 3.46 0.58
N GLU A 100 11.14 2.89 -0.54
CA GLU A 100 10.79 3.39 -1.88
C GLU A 100 9.27 3.35 -2.14
N ALA A 101 8.58 2.28 -1.75
CA ALA A 101 7.14 2.15 -1.90
C ALA A 101 6.39 3.20 -1.05
N GLN A 102 6.87 3.44 0.18
CA GLN A 102 6.35 4.49 1.06
C GLN A 102 6.59 5.89 0.47
N GLU A 103 7.79 6.16 -0.07
CA GLU A 103 8.11 7.44 -0.73
C GLU A 103 7.23 7.66 -1.97
N ARG A 104 6.99 6.64 -2.79
CA ARG A 104 6.06 6.71 -3.93
C ARG A 104 4.63 7.00 -3.48
N THR A 105 4.17 6.31 -2.43
CA THR A 105 2.83 6.51 -1.87
C THR A 105 2.67 7.92 -1.32
N GLU A 106 3.64 8.43 -0.56
CA GLU A 106 3.64 9.79 -0.04
C GLU A 106 3.68 10.82 -1.18
N ALA A 107 4.47 10.58 -2.24
CA ALA A 107 4.49 11.44 -3.41
C ALA A 107 3.12 11.49 -4.11
N MET A 108 2.44 10.34 -4.25
CA MET A 108 1.08 10.28 -4.79
C MET A 108 0.07 11.03 -3.90
N ILE A 109 0.19 10.92 -2.56
CA ILE A 109 -0.65 11.65 -1.61
C ILE A 109 -0.45 13.16 -1.76
N GLN A 110 0.81 13.60 -1.84
CA GLN A 110 1.14 15.01 -2.04
C GLN A 110 0.64 15.54 -3.37
N GLU A 111 0.75 14.75 -4.45
CA GLU A 111 0.23 15.12 -5.77
C GLU A 111 -1.29 15.22 -5.76
N ALA A 112 -1.99 14.24 -5.19
CA ALA A 112 -3.45 14.24 -5.08
C ALA A 112 -3.95 15.45 -4.26
N ALA A 113 -3.33 15.70 -3.10
CA ALA A 113 -3.62 16.87 -2.27
C ALA A 113 -3.34 18.19 -3.02
N ALA A 114 -2.23 18.27 -3.76
CA ALA A 114 -1.92 19.44 -4.58
C ALA A 114 -2.93 19.63 -5.73
N LYS A 115 -3.35 18.56 -6.40
CA LYS A 115 -4.33 18.62 -7.50
C LYS A 115 -5.68 19.13 -7.02
N ARG A 116 -6.15 18.66 -5.87
CA ARG A 116 -7.39 19.12 -5.24
C ARG A 116 -7.30 20.60 -4.83
N ARG A 117 -6.23 21.00 -4.14
CA ARG A 117 -5.98 22.40 -3.81
C ARG A 117 -5.93 23.30 -5.05
N ASN A 118 -5.32 22.83 -6.14
CA ASN A 118 -5.31 23.58 -7.39
C ASN A 118 -6.70 23.73 -8.00
N ALA A 119 -7.58 22.72 -7.90
CA ALA A 119 -8.95 22.80 -8.39
C ALA A 119 -9.79 23.79 -7.56
N ASP A 120 -9.71 23.71 -6.23
CA ASP A 120 -10.41 24.60 -5.31
C ASP A 120 -9.88 26.04 -5.43
N GLY A 121 -8.55 26.18 -5.49
CA GLY A 121 -7.87 27.45 -5.67
C GLY A 121 -8.15 28.11 -7.01
N PHE A 122 -8.32 27.33 -8.08
CA PHE A 122 -8.77 27.86 -9.38
C PHE A 122 -10.19 28.43 -9.28
N GLY A 123 -11.12 27.68 -8.69
CA GLY A 123 -12.50 28.14 -8.51
C GLY A 123 -12.56 29.44 -7.70
N LEU A 124 -11.79 29.51 -6.61
CA LEU A 124 -11.69 30.71 -5.80
C LEU A 124 -10.99 31.87 -6.53
N ALA A 125 -9.89 31.62 -7.25
CA ALA A 125 -9.18 32.64 -8.03
C ALA A 125 -10.07 33.26 -9.09
N VAL A 126 -10.86 32.44 -9.81
CA VAL A 126 -11.83 32.91 -10.81
C VAL A 126 -12.94 33.72 -10.15
N PHE A 127 -13.49 33.25 -9.02
CA PHE A 127 -14.51 33.97 -8.28
C PHE A 127 -14.01 35.33 -7.78
N VAL A 128 -12.85 35.36 -7.12
CA VAL A 128 -12.24 36.58 -6.58
C VAL A 128 -11.85 37.53 -7.72
N GLY A 129 -11.17 37.02 -8.75
CA GLY A 129 -10.76 37.79 -9.91
C GLY A 129 -11.93 38.41 -10.67
N THR A 130 -13.04 37.68 -10.83
CA THR A 130 -14.20 38.20 -11.57
C THR A 130 -14.99 39.20 -10.73
N LEU A 131 -15.33 38.85 -9.48
CA LEU A 131 -16.25 39.63 -8.66
C LEU A 131 -15.59 40.83 -7.99
N PHE A 132 -14.34 40.69 -7.52
CA PHE A 132 -13.68 41.72 -6.72
C PHE A 132 -12.67 42.56 -7.51
N LEU A 133 -12.17 42.06 -8.66
CA LEU A 133 -11.22 42.80 -9.49
C LEU A 133 -11.85 43.24 -10.81
N GLY A 134 -12.47 42.31 -11.54
CA GLY A 134 -13.05 42.57 -12.87
C GLY A 134 -14.22 43.55 -12.82
N LEU A 135 -15.27 43.22 -12.07
CA LEU A 135 -16.47 44.07 -11.98
C LEU A 135 -16.15 45.49 -11.46
N PRO A 136 -15.34 45.67 -10.39
CA PRO A 136 -15.01 47.00 -9.93
C PRO A 136 -14.16 47.81 -10.91
N LEU A 137 -13.22 47.18 -11.61
CA LEU A 137 -12.42 47.85 -12.64
C LEU A 137 -13.30 48.32 -13.80
N ILE A 138 -14.24 47.49 -14.27
CA ILE A 138 -15.19 47.87 -15.33
C ILE A 138 -16.01 49.09 -14.89
N LEU A 139 -16.55 49.07 -13.67
CA LEU A 139 -17.29 50.21 -13.13
C LEU A 139 -16.42 51.46 -13.01
N LEU A 140 -15.16 51.32 -12.59
CA LEU A 140 -14.22 52.43 -12.47
C LEU A 140 -13.91 53.06 -13.84
N VAL A 141 -13.69 52.23 -14.87
CA VAL A 141 -13.48 52.69 -16.24
C VAL A 141 -14.71 53.43 -16.76
N LEU A 142 -15.92 52.89 -16.54
CA LEU A 142 -17.18 53.55 -16.90
C LEU A 142 -17.32 54.91 -16.20
N CYS A 143 -17.04 54.98 -14.90
CA CYS A 143 -17.06 56.25 -14.15
C CYS A 143 -16.04 57.26 -14.69
N SER A 144 -14.85 56.82 -15.11
CA SER A 144 -13.81 57.68 -15.68
C SER A 144 -14.18 58.23 -17.07
N ALA A 145 -15.01 57.50 -17.81
CA ALA A 145 -15.43 57.85 -19.16
C ALA A 145 -16.52 58.94 -19.17
N VAL A 146 -17.36 59.02 -18.13
CA VAL A 146 -18.47 59.98 -18.04
C VAL A 146 -17.96 61.37 -17.60
N PRO A 147 -18.10 62.43 -18.43
CA PRO A 147 -17.79 63.79 -17.98
C PRO A 147 -18.78 64.25 -16.91
N PRO A 148 -18.33 64.85 -15.80
CA PRO A 148 -19.24 65.52 -14.88
C PRO A 148 -19.84 66.77 -15.54
N GLU A 149 -21.15 66.77 -15.75
CA GLU A 149 -21.91 67.95 -16.22
C GLU A 149 -22.27 68.91 -15.08
N SER A 150 -22.12 68.48 -13.83
CA SER A 150 -22.41 69.28 -12.64
C SER A 150 -21.53 68.90 -11.46
N ALA A 151 -21.44 69.78 -10.46
CA ALA A 151 -20.73 69.51 -9.21
C ALA A 151 -21.30 68.30 -8.44
N VAL A 152 -22.61 68.07 -8.55
CA VAL A 152 -23.29 66.90 -7.94
C VAL A 152 -22.87 65.61 -8.66
N ALA A 153 -22.81 65.62 -9.99
CA ALA A 153 -22.33 64.48 -10.77
C ALA A 153 -20.85 64.17 -10.46
N ALA A 154 -20.01 65.21 -10.35
CA ALA A 154 -18.60 65.07 -9.96
C ALA A 154 -18.44 64.45 -8.56
N ALA A 155 -19.26 64.87 -7.59
CA ALA A 155 -19.27 64.30 -6.24
C ALA A 155 -19.73 62.84 -6.21
N LEU A 156 -20.77 62.50 -6.98
CA LEU A 156 -21.30 61.14 -7.04
C LEU A 156 -20.34 60.18 -7.74
N LEU A 157 -19.71 60.60 -8.85
CA LEU A 157 -18.68 59.82 -9.52
C LEU A 157 -17.46 59.60 -8.61
N ALA A 158 -16.96 60.66 -7.96
CA ALA A 158 -15.86 60.54 -7.00
C ALA A 158 -16.21 59.62 -5.82
N SER A 159 -17.41 59.76 -5.24
CA SER A 159 -17.87 58.90 -4.14
C SER A 159 -18.07 57.45 -4.57
N ALA A 160 -18.54 57.19 -5.79
CA ALA A 160 -18.70 55.83 -6.32
C ALA A 160 -17.35 55.13 -6.53
N THR A 161 -16.27 55.89 -6.76
CA THR A 161 -14.92 55.31 -6.90
C THR A 161 -14.29 54.86 -5.58
N VAL A 162 -14.68 55.44 -4.44
CA VAL A 162 -14.16 55.07 -3.11
C VAL A 162 -14.36 53.58 -2.77
N PRO A 163 -15.57 52.99 -2.84
CA PRO A 163 -15.76 51.57 -2.55
C PRO A 163 -15.03 50.66 -3.55
N LEU A 164 -14.92 51.07 -4.82
CA LEU A 164 -14.16 50.33 -5.84
C LEU A 164 -12.66 50.31 -5.49
N CYS A 165 -12.14 51.44 -5.01
CA CYS A 165 -10.77 51.59 -4.52
C CYS A 165 -10.51 50.72 -3.28
N CYS A 166 -11.47 50.68 -2.35
CA CYS A 166 -11.41 49.81 -1.19
C CYS A 166 -11.38 48.33 -1.60
N CYS A 167 -12.21 47.90 -2.56
CA CYS A 167 -12.23 46.52 -3.06
C CYS A 167 -10.90 46.11 -3.71
N ILE A 168 -10.29 46.99 -4.51
CA ILE A 168 -9.01 46.71 -5.18
C ILE A 168 -7.85 46.72 -4.17
N SER A 169 -7.91 47.62 -3.17
CA SER A 169 -6.92 47.68 -2.11
C SER A 169 -6.98 46.46 -1.19
N THR A 170 -8.18 46.03 -0.79
CA THR A 170 -8.34 44.80 0.03
C THR A 170 -7.94 43.56 -0.74
N ALA A 171 -8.27 43.47 -2.03
CA ALA A 171 -7.81 42.37 -2.89
C ALA A 171 -6.28 42.35 -3.06
N SER A 172 -5.64 43.53 -3.15
CA SER A 172 -4.18 43.66 -3.20
C SER A 172 -3.51 43.25 -1.89
N ILE A 173 -4.15 43.54 -0.76
CA ILE A 173 -3.71 43.12 0.58
C ILE A 173 -3.83 41.60 0.74
N LEU A 174 -4.89 40.99 0.20
CA LEU A 174 -5.10 39.54 0.23
C LEU A 174 -4.17 38.78 -0.75
N GLY A 175 -3.70 39.43 -1.81
CA GLY A 175 -2.78 38.85 -2.81
C GLY A 175 -1.30 39.20 -2.62
N GLY A 176 -0.94 39.86 -1.50
CA GLY A 176 0.44 40.30 -1.23
C GLY A 176 1.38 39.14 -0.88
N ASN A 177 2.58 39.15 -1.47
CA ASN A 177 3.66 38.19 -1.24
C ASN A 177 4.00 38.10 0.25
N GLY A 178 3.59 37.03 0.93
CA GLY A 178 3.99 36.79 2.32
C GLY A 178 3.03 35.91 3.09
N ASP A 179 1.76 35.84 2.67
CA ASP A 179 0.79 35.00 3.37
C ASP A 179 0.95 33.55 2.90
N SER A 180 1.42 32.70 3.82
CA SER A 180 1.34 31.24 3.65
C SER A 180 -0.09 30.79 3.26
N ASP A 181 -1.10 31.58 3.66
CA ASP A 181 -2.51 31.51 3.25
C ASP A 181 -2.72 31.57 1.73
N ALA A 182 -2.09 32.51 1.02
CA ALA A 182 -2.32 32.69 -0.41
C ALA A 182 -1.71 31.53 -1.21
N ARG A 183 -0.54 31.03 -0.78
CA ARG A 183 0.07 29.82 -1.33
C ARG A 183 -0.76 28.58 -1.04
N PHE A 184 -1.34 28.49 0.16
CA PHE A 184 -2.25 27.43 0.55
C PHE A 184 -3.54 27.44 -0.27
N MET A 185 -4.14 28.62 -0.47
CA MET A 185 -5.45 28.79 -1.11
C MET A 185 -5.41 28.75 -2.64
N PHE A 186 -4.39 29.34 -3.28
CA PHE A 186 -4.33 29.45 -4.75
C PHE A 186 -3.44 28.40 -5.41
N GLY A 187 -2.69 27.60 -4.63
CA GLY A 187 -1.83 26.54 -5.14
C GLY A 187 -0.88 27.05 -6.24
N LYS A 188 -0.86 26.38 -7.39
CA LYS A 188 -0.04 26.75 -8.57
C LYS A 188 -0.42 28.12 -9.17
N TYR A 189 -1.60 28.66 -8.87
CA TYR A 189 -2.08 29.93 -9.41
C TYR A 189 -1.64 31.15 -8.60
N GLU A 190 -0.93 30.97 -7.48
CA GLU A 190 -0.44 32.08 -6.62
C GLU A 190 0.27 33.16 -7.45
N ILE A 191 1.22 32.76 -8.31
CA ILE A 191 2.00 33.70 -9.12
C ILE A 191 1.12 34.42 -10.14
N ALA A 192 0.28 33.67 -10.88
CA ALA A 192 -0.59 34.23 -11.91
C ALA A 192 -1.63 35.19 -11.30
N PHE A 193 -2.23 34.80 -10.17
CA PHE A 193 -3.17 35.62 -9.42
C PHE A 193 -2.50 36.88 -8.88
N GLY A 194 -1.33 36.76 -8.25
CA GLY A 194 -0.57 37.90 -7.74
C GLY A 194 -0.17 38.89 -8.85
N VAL A 195 0.27 38.39 -10.01
CA VAL A 195 0.54 39.24 -11.18
C VAL A 195 -0.74 39.90 -11.70
N GLY A 196 -1.84 39.15 -11.80
CA GLY A 196 -3.14 39.67 -12.23
C GLY A 196 -3.65 40.80 -11.33
N VAL A 197 -3.61 40.60 -10.00
CA VAL A 197 -3.98 41.60 -8.99
C VAL A 197 -3.13 42.85 -9.16
N ARG A 198 -1.80 42.73 -9.30
CA ARG A 198 -0.91 43.89 -9.50
C ARG A 198 -1.22 44.66 -10.78
N LEU A 199 -1.47 43.95 -11.89
CA LEU A 199 -1.85 44.58 -13.15
C LEU A 199 -3.19 45.33 -13.04
N VAL A 200 -4.20 44.72 -12.41
CA VAL A 200 -5.49 45.38 -12.17
C VAL A 200 -5.33 46.60 -11.27
N SER A 201 -4.54 46.52 -10.21
CA SER A 201 -4.29 47.65 -9.30
C SER A 201 -3.55 48.80 -10.00
N LEU A 202 -2.60 48.50 -10.89
CA LEU A 202 -1.96 49.51 -11.73
C LEU A 202 -2.94 50.18 -12.70
N LEU A 203 -3.80 49.40 -13.37
CA LEU A 203 -4.82 49.93 -14.27
C LEU A 203 -5.84 50.81 -13.53
N ALA A 204 -6.21 50.41 -12.31
CA ALA A 204 -7.07 51.20 -11.45
C ALA A 204 -6.42 52.53 -11.08
N LEU A 205 -5.16 52.51 -10.63
CA LEU A 205 -4.40 53.72 -10.30
C LEU A 205 -4.28 54.67 -11.51
N MET A 206 -4.04 54.15 -12.70
CA MET A 206 -4.00 54.93 -13.94
C MET A 206 -5.36 55.55 -14.27
N SER A 207 -6.45 54.79 -14.09
CA SER A 207 -7.83 55.28 -14.28
C SER A 207 -8.16 56.40 -13.29
N PHE A 208 -7.69 56.27 -12.04
CA PHE A 208 -7.82 57.29 -11.00
C PHE A 208 -7.07 58.57 -11.33
N ALA A 209 -5.82 58.46 -11.77
CA ALA A 209 -5.02 59.60 -12.20
C ALA A 209 -5.70 60.31 -13.38
N GLY A 210 -6.19 59.56 -14.37
CA GLY A 210 -6.92 60.09 -15.53
C GLY A 210 -8.20 60.83 -15.13
N MET A 211 -9.03 60.24 -14.26
CA MET A 211 -10.25 60.87 -13.75
C MET A 211 -9.93 62.16 -12.97
N THR A 212 -8.92 62.14 -12.10
CA THR A 212 -8.49 63.30 -11.32
C THR A 212 -8.03 64.44 -12.24
N ALA A 213 -7.22 64.13 -13.25
CA ALA A 213 -6.76 65.10 -14.23
C ALA A 213 -7.93 65.72 -15.01
N ARG A 214 -8.87 64.90 -15.47
CA ARG A 214 -10.07 65.35 -16.20
C ARG A 214 -10.95 66.27 -15.35
N HIS A 215 -11.27 65.86 -14.12
CA HIS A 215 -12.05 66.68 -13.19
C HIS A 215 -11.37 68.01 -12.88
N THR A 216 -10.05 68.00 -12.70
CA THR A 216 -9.26 69.22 -12.46
C THR A 216 -9.33 70.17 -13.66
N LEU A 217 -9.17 69.66 -14.88
CA LEU A 217 -9.28 70.45 -16.12
C LEU A 217 -10.68 71.05 -16.32
N GLN A 218 -11.72 70.42 -15.77
CA GLN A 218 -13.11 70.89 -15.83
C GLN A 218 -13.51 71.79 -14.64
N GLY A 219 -12.57 72.14 -13.74
CA GLY A 219 -12.81 73.03 -12.61
C GLY A 219 -13.23 72.34 -11.30
N TYR A 220 -13.25 70.99 -11.26
CA TYR A 220 -13.64 70.17 -10.11
C TYR A 220 -12.45 69.57 -9.35
N TRP A 221 -11.37 70.33 -9.16
CA TRP A 221 -10.12 69.89 -8.53
C TRP A 221 -10.30 69.32 -7.10
N TRP A 222 -11.32 69.77 -6.36
CA TRP A 222 -11.62 69.33 -5.00
C TRP A 222 -12.01 67.84 -4.91
N THR A 223 -12.43 67.22 -6.02
CA THR A 223 -12.73 65.77 -6.07
C THR A 223 -11.50 64.91 -5.77
N ALA A 224 -10.28 65.44 -5.95
CA ALA A 224 -9.04 64.77 -5.56
C ALA A 224 -8.97 64.46 -4.05
N PHE A 225 -9.50 65.34 -3.18
CA PHE A 225 -9.49 65.13 -1.73
C PHE A 225 -10.44 64.03 -1.27
N ILE A 226 -11.42 63.67 -2.10
CA ILE A 226 -12.33 62.55 -1.83
C ILE A 226 -11.65 61.23 -2.19
N VAL A 227 -10.90 61.22 -3.30
CA VAL A 227 -10.43 60.01 -3.95
C VAL A 227 -9.06 59.54 -3.43
N TRP A 228 -8.10 60.47 -3.28
CA TRP A 228 -6.69 60.11 -2.99
C TRP A 228 -6.41 59.60 -1.57
N PRO A 229 -7.09 60.06 -0.50
CA PRO A 229 -6.84 59.51 0.84
C PRO A 229 -7.08 57.99 0.93
N VAL A 230 -8.06 57.47 0.18
CA VAL A 230 -8.38 56.05 0.13
C VAL A 230 -7.27 55.26 -0.59
N ALA A 231 -6.78 55.79 -1.71
CA ALA A 231 -5.70 55.17 -2.47
C ALA A 231 -4.38 55.12 -1.67
N VAL A 232 -4.05 56.21 -0.96
CA VAL A 232 -2.84 56.29 -0.11
C VAL A 232 -2.96 55.33 1.08
N CYS A 233 -4.12 55.28 1.73
CA CYS A 233 -4.36 54.35 2.84
C CYS A 233 -4.22 52.88 2.39
N GLY A 234 -4.78 52.54 1.22
CA GLY A 234 -4.61 51.21 0.61
C GLY A 234 -3.15 50.85 0.34
N GLY A 235 -2.37 51.80 -0.20
CA GLY A 235 -0.93 51.61 -0.45
C GLY A 235 -0.10 51.41 0.82
N VAL A 236 -0.36 52.16 1.89
CA VAL A 236 0.36 52.01 3.17
C VAL A 236 0.03 50.66 3.83
N MET A 237 -1.24 50.27 3.84
CA MET A 237 -1.67 48.97 4.38
C MET A 237 -1.03 47.79 3.64
N PHE A 238 -0.85 47.91 2.32
CA PHE A 238 -0.11 46.93 1.53
C PHE A 238 1.36 46.84 1.94
N CYS A 239 2.05 47.98 2.06
CA CYS A 239 3.47 48.02 2.48
C CYS A 239 3.71 47.44 3.87
N VAL A 240 2.82 47.71 4.85
CA VAL A 240 2.93 47.17 6.21
C VAL A 240 2.79 45.65 6.21
N ARG A 241 1.86 45.10 5.41
CA ARG A 241 1.64 43.65 5.35
C ARG A 241 2.79 42.91 4.66
N CYS A 242 3.46 43.51 3.69
CA CYS A 242 4.67 42.94 3.07
C CYS A 242 5.86 42.79 4.03
N LEU A 243 5.80 43.36 5.24
CA LEU A 243 6.89 43.36 6.21
C LEU A 243 6.64 42.47 7.44
N VAL A 244 5.46 41.83 7.55
CA VAL A 244 5.12 40.96 8.68
C VAL A 244 5.02 39.51 8.18
N ASP A 245 5.93 38.65 8.65
CA ASP A 245 5.79 37.20 8.50
C ASP A 245 4.63 36.74 9.41
N VAL A 246 3.58 36.17 8.80
CA VAL A 246 2.46 35.58 9.53
C VAL A 246 2.74 34.10 9.69
N GLU A 247 2.87 33.67 10.95
CA GLU A 247 2.95 32.26 11.30
C GLU A 247 1.62 31.56 10.99
N MET A 248 1.67 30.36 10.40
CA MET A 248 0.45 29.60 10.05
C MET A 248 -0.45 29.41 11.27
N ASP A 249 -1.73 29.74 11.13
CA ASP A 249 -2.73 29.53 12.17
C ASP A 249 -3.01 28.02 12.37
N ASP A 250 -3.30 27.61 13.61
CA ASP A 250 -3.60 26.22 13.97
C ASP A 250 -4.77 25.64 13.16
N LYS A 251 -5.73 26.49 12.77
CA LYS A 251 -6.85 26.09 11.91
C LYS A 251 -6.39 25.61 10.54
N GLN A 252 -5.33 26.20 10.00
CA GLN A 252 -4.80 25.85 8.69
C GLN A 252 -3.99 24.58 8.75
N ARG A 253 -3.20 24.39 9.80
CA ARG A 253 -2.51 23.13 10.07
C ARG A 253 -3.51 21.97 10.12
N LYS A 254 -4.62 22.14 10.85
CA LYS A 254 -5.71 21.16 10.89
C LYS A 254 -6.38 20.92 9.54
N THR A 255 -6.53 21.96 8.72
CA THR A 255 -7.10 21.83 7.38
C THR A 255 -6.16 21.05 6.46
N LEU A 256 -4.85 21.34 6.51
CA LEU A 256 -3.82 20.62 5.76
C LEU A 256 -3.71 19.16 6.21
N GLU A 257 -3.79 18.89 7.51
CA GLU A 257 -3.82 17.53 8.06
C GLU A 257 -5.04 16.76 7.54
N ARG A 258 -6.24 17.36 7.60
CA ARG A 258 -7.46 16.74 7.05
C ARG A 258 -7.35 16.50 5.54
N GLU A 259 -6.82 17.45 4.76
CA GLU A 259 -6.60 17.26 3.32
C GLU A 259 -5.61 16.14 3.04
N ARG A 260 -4.55 16.03 3.85
CA ARG A 260 -3.58 14.94 3.76
C ARG A 260 -4.22 13.60 4.12
N GLU A 261 -5.07 13.54 5.14
CA GLU A 261 -5.83 12.34 5.51
C GLU A 261 -6.81 11.94 4.40
N GLU A 262 -7.55 12.88 3.82
CA GLU A 262 -8.45 12.63 2.70
C GLU A 262 -7.69 12.14 1.46
N ALA A 263 -6.55 12.76 1.15
CA ALA A 263 -5.67 12.32 0.07
C ALA A 263 -5.03 10.96 0.37
N HIS A 264 -4.69 10.68 1.62
CA HIS A 264 -4.21 9.37 2.05
C HIS A 264 -5.28 8.30 1.88
N CYS A 265 -6.53 8.58 2.28
CA CYS A 265 -7.66 7.68 2.05
C CYS A 265 -7.90 7.46 0.55
N GLU A 266 -7.89 8.51 -0.27
CA GLU A 266 -8.04 8.40 -1.73
C GLU A 266 -6.90 7.60 -2.36
N VAL A 267 -5.65 7.86 -1.98
CA VAL A 267 -4.49 7.14 -2.51
C VAL A 267 -4.46 5.71 -2.00
N SER A 268 -4.73 5.44 -0.72
CA SER A 268 -4.85 4.08 -0.18
C SER A 268 -5.94 3.28 -0.91
N ASN A 269 -7.11 3.89 -1.09
CA ASN A 269 -8.21 3.32 -1.86
C ASN A 269 -7.84 3.11 -3.33
N ARG A 270 -6.90 3.87 -3.90
CA ARG A 270 -6.42 3.68 -5.28
C ARG A 270 -5.21 2.77 -5.38
N SER A 271 -4.35 2.72 -4.37
CA SER A 271 -3.05 2.04 -4.42
C SER A 271 -3.24 0.57 -4.10
N ILE A 272 -4.09 0.26 -3.11
CA ILE A 272 -4.33 -1.09 -2.63
C ILE A 272 -5.49 -1.76 -3.40
N ARG A 273 -6.57 -1.02 -3.73
CA ARG A 273 -7.67 -1.57 -4.54
C ARG A 273 -7.15 -1.95 -5.92
N PHE A 274 -7.41 -3.19 -6.30
CA PHE A 274 -7.09 -3.68 -7.64
C PHE A 274 -8.25 -4.52 -8.13
N GLU A 275 -8.87 -4.14 -9.24
CA GLU A 275 -10.02 -4.85 -9.81
C GLU A 275 -9.62 -5.81 -10.94
N GLY A 276 -8.32 -6.01 -11.14
CA GLY A 276 -7.78 -6.67 -12.31
C GLY A 276 -7.54 -5.70 -13.48
N SER A 277 -6.69 -6.12 -14.39
CA SER A 277 -6.35 -5.45 -15.65
C SER A 277 -6.02 -6.55 -16.66
N VAL A 278 -7.05 -7.05 -17.35
CA VAL A 278 -6.90 -8.13 -18.33
C VAL A 278 -6.58 -7.53 -19.69
N LEU A 279 -5.42 -7.89 -20.24
CA LEU A 279 -5.04 -7.53 -21.61
C LEU A 279 -5.72 -8.47 -22.61
N SER A 280 -6.29 -7.93 -23.68
CA SER A 280 -7.05 -8.70 -24.68
C SER A 280 -6.18 -9.35 -25.76
N GLU A 281 -4.87 -9.48 -25.54
CA GLU A 281 -3.93 -10.03 -26.51
C GLU A 281 -3.87 -11.57 -26.39
N PRO A 282 -4.14 -12.32 -27.47
CA PRO A 282 -4.04 -13.79 -27.43
C PRO A 282 -2.64 -14.28 -27.08
N GLY A 283 -2.56 -15.31 -26.24
CA GLY A 283 -1.30 -15.90 -25.77
C GLY A 283 -0.56 -15.05 -24.73
N CYS A 284 -1.10 -13.90 -24.30
CA CYS A 284 -0.48 -13.15 -23.21
C CYS A 284 -0.64 -13.91 -21.87
N PRO A 285 0.41 -14.03 -21.05
CA PRO A 285 0.27 -14.57 -19.69
C PRO A 285 -0.62 -13.67 -18.85
N CYS A 286 -1.59 -14.25 -18.14
CA CYS A 286 -2.52 -13.55 -17.27
C CYS A 286 -2.49 -14.12 -15.86
N VAL A 287 -2.12 -13.30 -14.87
CA VAL A 287 -2.07 -13.71 -13.46
C VAL A 287 -3.49 -13.94 -12.96
N ALA A 288 -3.86 -15.22 -12.85
CA ALA A 288 -5.19 -15.67 -12.46
C ALA A 288 -5.35 -15.80 -10.95
N SER A 289 -4.29 -16.16 -10.22
CA SER A 289 -4.32 -16.28 -8.75
C SER A 289 -2.98 -15.88 -8.14
N TRP A 290 -3.02 -15.17 -7.02
CA TRP A 290 -1.83 -14.60 -6.39
C TRP A 290 -1.75 -14.81 -4.86
N PRO A 291 -0.57 -15.16 -4.32
CA PRO A 291 -0.38 -15.34 -2.89
C PRO A 291 -0.25 -14.00 -2.15
N GLY A 292 -1.31 -13.60 -1.46
CA GLY A 292 -1.38 -12.31 -0.73
C GLY A 292 -0.34 -12.10 0.38
N LYS A 293 0.43 -13.13 0.79
CA LYS A 293 1.51 -12.95 1.79
C LYS A 293 2.75 -12.21 1.27
N TYR A 294 2.89 -12.09 -0.06
CA TYR A 294 4.03 -11.44 -0.71
C TYR A 294 3.69 -10.00 -1.08
N GLU A 295 3.51 -9.14 -0.07
CA GLU A 295 3.07 -7.75 -0.23
C GLU A 295 3.91 -6.96 -1.23
N GLY A 296 5.25 -6.97 -1.09
CA GLY A 296 6.11 -6.23 -2.02
C GLY A 296 6.08 -6.75 -3.47
N ALA A 297 5.80 -8.03 -3.68
CA ALA A 297 5.63 -8.59 -5.03
C ALA A 297 4.23 -8.31 -5.59
N TRP A 298 3.21 -8.29 -4.72
CA TRP A 298 1.85 -7.85 -5.06
C TRP A 298 1.82 -6.40 -5.54
N GLU A 299 2.49 -5.48 -4.83
CA GLU A 299 2.60 -4.08 -5.25
C GLU A 299 3.20 -3.92 -6.64
N SER A 300 4.23 -4.71 -6.94
CA SER A 300 4.86 -4.75 -8.27
C SER A 300 3.88 -5.23 -9.34
N LEU A 301 3.16 -6.33 -9.09
CA LEU A 301 2.12 -6.85 -9.98
C LEU A 301 1.03 -5.81 -10.24
N VAL A 302 0.50 -5.19 -9.20
CA VAL A 302 -0.57 -4.18 -9.31
C VAL A 302 -0.09 -2.96 -10.08
N SER A 303 1.14 -2.49 -9.80
CA SER A 303 1.74 -1.37 -10.53
C SER A 303 1.85 -1.69 -12.02
N GLN A 304 2.47 -2.82 -12.39
CA GLN A 304 2.61 -3.24 -13.79
C GLN A 304 1.25 -3.45 -14.46
N GLY A 305 0.28 -4.04 -13.76
CA GLY A 305 -1.08 -4.25 -14.26
C GLY A 305 -1.80 -2.94 -14.58
N ARG A 306 -1.66 -1.90 -13.74
CA ARG A 306 -2.24 -0.57 -14.01
C ARG A 306 -1.63 0.15 -15.20
N HIS A 307 -0.36 -0.13 -15.50
CA HIS A 307 0.33 0.43 -16.67
C HIS A 307 0.10 -0.42 -17.95
N GLY A 308 -0.66 -1.51 -17.85
CA GLY A 308 -0.92 -2.42 -18.96
C GLY A 308 0.30 -3.25 -19.37
N GLU A 309 1.30 -3.37 -18.50
CA GLU A 309 2.52 -4.15 -18.75
C GLU A 309 2.33 -5.64 -18.43
N VAL A 310 1.41 -5.95 -17.52
CA VAL A 310 1.07 -7.32 -17.09
C VAL A 310 -0.44 -7.50 -17.10
N SER A 311 -0.91 -8.60 -17.70
CA SER A 311 -2.30 -9.02 -17.60
C SER A 311 -2.56 -9.69 -16.25
N ALA A 312 -3.58 -9.25 -15.52
CA ALA A 312 -3.87 -9.77 -14.18
C ALA A 312 -5.38 -9.80 -13.93
N ALA A 313 -5.92 -10.99 -13.64
CA ALA A 313 -7.34 -11.17 -13.31
C ALA A 313 -7.64 -11.05 -11.81
N VAL A 314 -6.60 -11.12 -10.97
CA VAL A 314 -6.68 -11.03 -9.51
C VAL A 314 -7.35 -9.75 -9.04
N VAL A 315 -8.13 -9.87 -7.96
CA VAL A 315 -8.92 -8.76 -7.39
C VAL A 315 -8.62 -8.62 -5.91
N PHE A 316 -8.41 -7.39 -5.46
CA PHE A 316 -8.29 -7.03 -4.06
C PHE A 316 -9.12 -5.79 -3.75
N LEU A 317 -10.06 -5.95 -2.81
CA LEU A 317 -10.99 -4.90 -2.37
C LEU A 317 -10.72 -4.62 -0.88
N PRO A 318 -9.87 -3.64 -0.53
CA PRO A 318 -9.56 -3.33 0.85
C PRO A 318 -10.75 -2.72 1.59
N GLU A 319 -10.67 -2.75 2.93
CA GLU A 319 -11.60 -2.03 3.81
C GLU A 319 -11.67 -0.54 3.44
N GLY A 320 -12.89 0.02 3.44
CA GLY A 320 -13.14 1.42 3.05
C GLY A 320 -13.43 1.64 1.56
N THR A 321 -13.37 0.60 0.73
CA THR A 321 -13.85 0.67 -0.67
C THR A 321 -15.35 0.38 -0.75
N ASP A 322 -16.01 0.92 -1.79
CA ASP A 322 -17.48 0.79 -1.96
C ASP A 322 -17.97 -0.66 -2.05
N ASP A 323 -17.10 -1.57 -2.50
CA ASP A 323 -17.41 -2.99 -2.69
C ASP A 323 -16.97 -3.87 -1.49
N TYR A 324 -16.30 -3.30 -0.48
CA TYR A 324 -15.95 -4.02 0.73
C TYR A 324 -17.20 -4.37 1.54
N GLY A 325 -17.34 -5.63 1.93
CA GLY A 325 -18.55 -6.13 2.61
C GLY A 325 -19.73 -6.38 1.68
N ALA A 326 -19.59 -6.18 0.37
CA ALA A 326 -20.65 -6.50 -0.59
C ALA A 326 -20.72 -8.01 -0.87
N HIS A 327 -21.94 -8.55 -0.87
CA HIS A 327 -22.24 -9.95 -1.13
C HIS A 327 -23.05 -10.10 -2.42
N ASP A 328 -22.52 -10.91 -3.35
CA ASP A 328 -23.21 -11.21 -4.60
C ASP A 328 -23.93 -12.55 -4.51
N SER A 329 -25.17 -12.58 -4.97
CA SER A 329 -25.96 -13.81 -5.05
C SER A 329 -25.37 -14.80 -6.04
N ILE A 330 -25.36 -16.08 -5.68
CA ILE A 330 -24.91 -17.15 -6.58
C ILE A 330 -25.98 -17.35 -7.68
N PRO A 331 -25.64 -17.25 -8.97
CA PRO A 331 -26.58 -17.57 -10.03
C PRO A 331 -27.02 -19.04 -9.96
N LEU A 332 -28.34 -19.28 -10.11
CA LEU A 332 -28.95 -20.62 -10.01
C LEU A 332 -28.28 -21.68 -10.90
N ALA A 333 -27.77 -21.27 -12.06
CA ALA A 333 -27.08 -22.13 -13.01
C ALA A 333 -25.85 -22.86 -12.43
N TYR A 334 -25.24 -22.33 -11.35
CA TYR A 334 -24.07 -22.94 -10.74
C TYR A 334 -24.40 -24.04 -9.73
N GLY A 335 -25.64 -24.11 -9.23
CA GLY A 335 -26.06 -25.13 -8.26
C GLY A 335 -25.26 -25.16 -6.95
N SER A 336 -24.50 -24.10 -6.64
CA SER A 336 -23.67 -24.04 -5.44
C SER A 336 -24.52 -23.68 -4.21
N PRO A 337 -24.17 -24.20 -3.01
CA PRO A 337 -24.90 -23.90 -1.78
C PRO A 337 -24.70 -22.45 -1.32
N GLY A 338 -25.67 -21.92 -0.57
CA GLY A 338 -25.60 -20.60 0.07
C GLY A 338 -26.35 -19.49 -0.67
N SER A 339 -26.54 -18.36 0.01
CA SER A 339 -27.16 -17.16 -0.55
C SER A 339 -26.18 -16.30 -1.36
N CYS A 340 -24.88 -16.40 -1.07
CA CYS A 340 -23.80 -15.67 -1.74
C CYS A 340 -22.52 -16.53 -1.84
N TRP A 341 -21.53 -16.06 -2.59
CA TRP A 341 -20.28 -16.78 -2.81
C TRP A 341 -19.45 -17.06 -1.55
N CYS A 342 -19.70 -16.39 -0.42
CA CYS A 342 -18.96 -16.68 0.82
C CYS A 342 -19.11 -18.15 1.27
N THR A 343 -20.28 -18.76 1.12
CA THR A 343 -20.50 -20.15 1.54
C THR A 343 -19.61 -21.14 0.79
N PRO A 344 -19.58 -21.20 -0.56
CA PRO A 344 -18.68 -22.13 -1.26
C PRO A 344 -17.20 -21.77 -1.08
N LEU A 345 -16.84 -20.49 -0.91
CA LEU A 345 -15.44 -20.06 -0.78
C LEU A 345 -14.86 -20.30 0.62
N TYR A 346 -15.66 -20.05 1.66
CA TYR A 346 -15.18 -19.94 3.03
C TYR A 346 -15.97 -20.79 4.04
N GLY A 347 -17.08 -21.39 3.62
CA GLY A 347 -18.01 -22.16 4.44
C GLY A 347 -19.06 -21.31 5.16
N GLU A 348 -18.81 -20.01 5.31
CA GLU A 348 -19.69 -19.06 6.02
C GLU A 348 -19.58 -17.65 5.44
N GLU A 349 -20.56 -16.79 5.73
CA GLU A 349 -20.55 -15.37 5.35
C GLU A 349 -19.41 -14.61 6.05
N LYS A 350 -18.63 -13.85 5.27
CA LYS A 350 -17.48 -13.10 5.79
C LYS A 350 -17.72 -11.59 5.73
N PRO A 351 -17.27 -10.81 6.73
CA PRO A 351 -17.57 -9.38 6.83
C PRO A 351 -16.96 -8.54 5.71
N TRP A 352 -15.91 -9.03 5.04
CA TRP A 352 -15.31 -8.37 3.87
C TRP A 352 -16.07 -8.63 2.56
N GLY A 353 -17.12 -9.44 2.56
CA GLY A 353 -17.92 -9.72 1.38
C GLY A 353 -17.30 -10.74 0.42
N CYS A 354 -18.04 -11.02 -0.66
CA CYS A 354 -17.59 -11.91 -1.73
C CYS A 354 -17.67 -11.30 -3.13
N ARG A 355 -17.97 -10.00 -3.24
CA ARG A 355 -18.03 -9.30 -4.54
C ARG A 355 -16.73 -9.35 -5.32
N TRP A 356 -15.58 -9.42 -4.63
CA TRP A 356 -14.28 -9.62 -5.26
C TRP A 356 -14.25 -10.88 -6.14
N PHE A 357 -14.94 -11.96 -5.74
CA PHE A 357 -14.94 -13.22 -6.48
C PHE A 357 -15.77 -13.11 -7.77
N THR A 358 -16.87 -12.36 -7.76
CA THR A 358 -17.63 -12.08 -8.99
C THR A 358 -16.77 -11.33 -10.00
N LYS A 359 -16.13 -10.23 -9.58
CA LYS A 359 -15.21 -9.46 -10.43
C LYS A 359 -14.04 -10.31 -10.94
N TRP A 360 -13.44 -11.10 -10.07
CA TRP A 360 -12.37 -12.03 -10.44
C TRP A 360 -12.83 -13.01 -11.52
N ARG A 361 -14.01 -13.63 -11.36
CA ARG A 361 -14.55 -14.53 -12.39
C ARG A 361 -14.78 -13.82 -13.71
N GLU A 362 -15.35 -12.62 -13.70
CA GLU A 362 -15.55 -11.82 -14.92
C GLU A 362 -14.23 -11.53 -15.64
N ASN A 363 -13.17 -11.24 -14.89
CA ASN A 363 -11.82 -11.08 -15.44
C ASN A 363 -11.29 -12.40 -16.03
N ILE A 364 -11.48 -13.54 -15.34
CA ILE A 364 -11.09 -14.85 -15.86
C ILE A 364 -11.82 -15.18 -17.16
N GLU A 365 -13.14 -14.97 -17.23
CA GLU A 365 -13.91 -15.21 -18.45
C GLU A 365 -13.42 -14.30 -19.60
N THR A 366 -13.06 -13.04 -19.29
CA THR A 366 -12.48 -12.10 -20.27
C THR A 366 -11.11 -12.56 -20.76
N ALA A 367 -10.25 -13.05 -19.85
CA ALA A 367 -8.92 -13.56 -20.18
C ALA A 367 -9.01 -14.81 -21.07
N VAL A 368 -9.88 -15.75 -20.70
CA VAL A 368 -10.13 -16.98 -21.48
C VAL A 368 -10.71 -16.64 -22.86
N ALA A 369 -11.70 -15.75 -22.94
CA ALA A 369 -12.28 -15.31 -24.21
C ALA A 369 -11.26 -14.61 -25.14
N SER A 370 -10.27 -13.95 -24.56
CA SER A 370 -9.16 -13.31 -25.30
C SER A 370 -8.05 -14.29 -25.69
N GLY A 371 -8.12 -15.56 -25.25
CA GLY A 371 -7.08 -16.55 -25.48
C GLY A 371 -5.81 -16.33 -24.66
N ALA A 372 -5.91 -15.68 -23.50
CA ALA A 372 -4.80 -15.49 -22.58
C ALA A 372 -4.40 -16.82 -21.89
N GLU A 373 -3.13 -16.94 -21.52
CA GLU A 373 -2.60 -18.08 -20.77
C GLU A 373 -2.68 -17.80 -19.26
N LEU A 374 -3.57 -18.49 -18.55
CA LEU A 374 -3.77 -18.25 -17.12
C LEU A 374 -2.55 -18.75 -16.30
N GLU A 375 -2.07 -17.95 -15.35
CA GLU A 375 -1.00 -18.31 -14.42
C GLU A 375 -1.50 -18.31 -12.97
N VAL A 376 -1.21 -19.38 -12.22
CA VAL A 376 -1.51 -19.52 -10.79
C VAL A 376 -0.20 -19.54 -10.02
N TYR A 377 -0.01 -18.54 -9.17
CA TYR A 377 1.20 -18.42 -8.36
C TYR A 377 1.06 -19.12 -7.01
N TYR A 378 2.00 -20.02 -6.73
CA TYR A 378 2.12 -20.77 -5.49
C TYR A 378 3.15 -20.13 -4.56
N PHE A 379 3.06 -20.44 -3.27
CA PHE A 379 4.12 -20.09 -2.32
C PHE A 379 5.46 -20.70 -2.76
N GLN A 380 6.54 -20.03 -2.37
CA GLN A 380 7.90 -20.43 -2.72
C GLN A 380 8.18 -21.90 -2.37
N ASN A 381 8.66 -22.66 -3.35
CA ASN A 381 8.94 -24.10 -3.30
C ASN A 381 7.70 -24.97 -3.00
N ARG A 382 6.49 -24.49 -3.33
CA ARG A 382 5.22 -25.17 -3.07
C ARG A 382 4.31 -25.29 -4.30
N VAL A 383 4.87 -25.20 -5.50
CA VAL A 383 4.15 -25.42 -6.76
C VAL A 383 3.38 -26.75 -6.71
N GLY A 384 2.09 -26.68 -7.07
CA GLY A 384 1.17 -27.83 -7.10
C GLY A 384 0.65 -28.31 -5.74
N LYS A 385 1.08 -27.71 -4.62
CA LYS A 385 0.66 -28.09 -3.26
C LYS A 385 -0.46 -27.20 -2.73
N GLY A 386 -1.20 -27.69 -1.73
CA GLY A 386 -2.22 -26.91 -1.04
C GLY A 386 -3.56 -26.78 -1.77
N LYS A 387 -3.79 -27.54 -2.86
CA LYS A 387 -5.09 -27.58 -3.54
C LYS A 387 -6.16 -28.24 -2.65
N VAL A 388 -7.42 -27.86 -2.85
CA VAL A 388 -8.58 -28.60 -2.32
C VAL A 388 -9.03 -29.64 -3.34
N GLU A 389 -9.82 -30.62 -2.88
CA GLU A 389 -10.34 -31.69 -3.73
C GLU A 389 -11.26 -31.16 -4.83
N SER A 390 -12.14 -30.22 -4.50
CA SER A 390 -13.07 -29.59 -5.43
C SER A 390 -13.53 -28.22 -4.93
N PHE A 391 -14.14 -27.43 -5.82
CA PHE A 391 -14.73 -26.14 -5.44
C PHE A 391 -15.82 -26.30 -4.38
N ASP A 392 -16.57 -27.40 -4.42
CA ASP A 392 -17.66 -27.64 -3.48
C ASP A 392 -17.14 -27.98 -2.06
N THR A 393 -15.90 -28.46 -1.94
CA THR A 393 -15.21 -28.73 -0.66
C THR A 393 -14.38 -27.55 -0.13
N ALA A 394 -14.24 -26.46 -0.89
CA ALA A 394 -13.35 -25.35 -0.54
C ALA A 394 -13.77 -24.65 0.76
N GLY A 395 -15.07 -24.47 0.97
CA GLY A 395 -15.62 -23.89 2.19
C GLY A 395 -15.32 -24.72 3.44
N ASP A 396 -15.45 -26.05 3.35
CA ASP A 396 -15.17 -26.95 4.47
C ASP A 396 -13.66 -26.99 4.82
N ASP A 397 -12.78 -27.00 3.82
CA ASP A 397 -11.33 -26.86 4.01
C ASP A 397 -11.01 -25.53 4.73
N ASN A 398 -11.66 -24.44 4.32
CA ASN A 398 -11.47 -23.15 4.96
C ASN A 398 -11.88 -23.18 6.45
N LEU A 399 -13.07 -23.70 6.77
CA LEU A 399 -13.55 -23.82 8.14
C LEU A 399 -12.62 -24.70 9.00
N CYS A 400 -12.16 -25.83 8.45
CA CYS A 400 -11.21 -26.71 9.12
C CYS A 400 -9.90 -25.98 9.43
N ARG A 401 -9.35 -25.24 8.45
CA ARG A 401 -8.12 -24.45 8.65
C ARG A 401 -8.31 -23.30 9.63
N GLU A 402 -9.44 -22.59 9.60
CA GLU A 402 -9.75 -21.54 10.56
C GLU A 402 -9.85 -22.09 11.98
N LYS A 403 -10.45 -23.28 12.15
CA LYS A 403 -10.50 -23.97 13.44
C LYS A 403 -9.09 -24.27 13.97
N VAL A 404 -8.18 -24.76 13.12
CA VAL A 404 -6.79 -24.99 13.53
C VAL A 404 -6.06 -23.68 13.81
N ASN A 405 -6.21 -22.66 12.96
CA ASN A 405 -5.58 -21.35 13.15
C ASN A 405 -6.09 -20.63 14.41
N LYS A 406 -7.34 -20.85 14.83
CA LYS A 406 -7.86 -20.30 16.10
C LYS A 406 -7.08 -20.81 17.31
N LYS A 407 -6.60 -22.06 17.26
CA LYS A 407 -5.72 -22.63 18.29
C LYS A 407 -4.38 -21.91 18.40
N GLN A 408 -3.97 -21.14 17.39
CA GLN A 408 -2.74 -20.35 17.46
C GLN A 408 -2.86 -19.28 18.54
N LYS A 409 -4.02 -18.63 18.69
CA LYS A 409 -4.24 -17.66 19.77
C LYS A 409 -4.17 -18.32 21.14
N ASP A 410 -4.83 -19.46 21.29
CA ASP A 410 -4.80 -20.26 22.53
C ASP A 410 -3.36 -20.69 22.86
N PHE A 411 -2.57 -21.05 21.84
CA PHE A 411 -1.16 -21.39 21.98
C PHE A 411 -0.31 -20.18 22.39
N GLU A 412 -0.53 -18.99 21.82
CA GLU A 412 0.19 -17.77 22.19
C GLU A 412 -0.08 -17.35 23.65
N GLU A 413 -1.20 -17.76 24.24
CA GLU A 413 -1.54 -17.53 25.65
C GLU A 413 -0.99 -18.62 26.61
N SER A 414 -0.53 -19.75 26.05
CA SER A 414 -0.10 -20.93 26.79
C SER A 414 1.17 -20.72 27.64
N PRO A 415 1.36 -21.50 28.73
CA PRO A 415 2.60 -21.52 29.49
C PRO A 415 3.83 -21.85 28.63
N GLU A 416 3.68 -22.74 27.65
CA GLU A 416 4.76 -23.20 26.77
C GLU A 416 5.27 -22.04 25.90
N PHE A 417 4.37 -21.22 25.37
CA PHE A 417 4.75 -20.04 24.60
C PHE A 417 5.40 -18.96 25.46
N LYS A 418 4.88 -18.74 26.67
CA LYS A 418 5.50 -17.82 27.66
C LYS A 418 6.92 -18.27 28.03
N GLN A 419 7.10 -19.57 28.25
CA GLN A 419 8.43 -20.14 28.49
C GLN A 419 9.37 -19.90 27.30
N ALA A 420 8.88 -20.03 26.06
CA ALA A 420 9.67 -19.71 24.87
C ALA A 420 10.03 -18.21 24.80
N LEU A 421 9.10 -17.31 25.16
CA LEU A 421 9.36 -15.87 25.26
C LEU A 421 10.45 -15.57 26.28
N ASP A 422 10.35 -16.13 27.49
CA ASP A 422 11.35 -15.98 28.57
C ASP A 422 12.71 -16.55 28.15
N ALA A 423 12.69 -17.67 27.41
CA ALA A 423 13.87 -18.30 26.84
C ALA A 423 14.53 -17.46 25.74
N GLY A 424 13.87 -16.44 25.18
CA GLY A 424 14.45 -15.50 24.23
C GLY A 424 13.81 -15.48 22.84
N LEU A 425 12.65 -16.12 22.64
CA LEU A 425 11.88 -16.01 21.40
C LEU A 425 11.63 -14.54 21.02
N GLY A 426 11.33 -13.69 22.00
CA GLY A 426 11.08 -12.26 21.79
C GLY A 426 12.29 -11.45 21.30
N ASN A 427 13.51 -12.02 21.38
CA ASN A 427 14.74 -11.37 20.92
C ASN A 427 15.01 -11.60 19.42
N LEU A 428 14.24 -12.48 18.76
CA LEU A 428 14.38 -12.70 17.32
C LEU A 428 13.93 -11.48 16.52
N SER A 429 14.54 -11.28 15.35
CA SER A 429 14.12 -10.20 14.45
C SER A 429 12.64 -10.33 14.09
N LYS A 430 11.93 -9.20 14.23
CA LYS A 430 10.53 -9.05 13.81
C LYS A 430 10.42 -8.38 12.44
N GLU A 431 11.53 -7.96 11.84
CA GLU A 431 11.54 -7.36 10.53
C GLU A 431 11.11 -8.41 9.48
N PRO A 432 10.08 -8.12 8.68
CA PRO A 432 9.61 -9.07 7.68
C PRO A 432 10.55 -9.07 6.46
N ARG A 433 10.83 -10.27 5.96
CA ARG A 433 11.53 -10.55 4.71
C ARG A 433 10.63 -10.32 3.50
N GLY A 434 11.17 -10.59 2.30
CA GLY A 434 10.42 -10.52 1.05
C GLY A 434 9.26 -11.51 0.95
N ASP A 435 9.26 -12.59 1.75
CA ASP A 435 8.16 -13.55 1.87
C ASP A 435 7.12 -13.20 2.95
N GLY A 436 7.25 -12.01 3.56
CA GLY A 436 6.42 -11.53 4.66
C GLY A 436 6.76 -12.13 6.03
N SER A 437 7.66 -13.12 6.10
CA SER A 437 8.03 -13.76 7.36
C SER A 437 9.21 -13.06 8.05
N SER A 438 9.21 -13.04 9.37
CA SER A 438 10.35 -12.67 10.23
C SER A 438 10.90 -13.90 10.96
N GLN A 439 12.13 -13.81 11.49
CA GLN A 439 12.71 -14.87 12.33
C GLN A 439 11.76 -15.23 13.50
N TYR A 440 11.21 -14.21 14.16
CA TYR A 440 10.22 -14.38 15.21
C TYR A 440 9.00 -15.18 14.72
N SER A 441 8.38 -14.77 13.62
CA SER A 441 7.16 -15.40 13.12
C SER A 441 7.37 -16.86 12.69
N ARG A 442 8.53 -17.19 12.10
CA ARG A 442 8.85 -18.56 11.68
C ARG A 442 9.07 -19.48 12.87
N GLU A 443 9.77 -18.99 13.89
CA GLU A 443 9.99 -19.77 15.11
C GLU A 443 8.69 -19.91 15.93
N ALA A 444 7.91 -18.84 16.09
CA ALA A 444 6.59 -18.92 16.72
C ALA A 444 5.68 -19.93 15.98
N ARG A 445 5.68 -19.91 14.63
CA ARG A 445 4.95 -20.88 13.82
C ARG A 445 5.45 -22.31 14.03
N ARG A 446 6.77 -22.53 14.13
CA ARG A 446 7.36 -23.85 14.39
C ARG A 446 6.92 -24.40 15.74
N LEU A 447 6.94 -23.58 16.79
CA LEU A 447 6.46 -23.94 18.12
C LEU A 447 4.96 -24.28 18.10
N PHE A 448 4.15 -23.47 17.42
CA PHE A 448 2.74 -23.75 17.23
C PHE A 448 2.51 -25.08 16.51
N LEU A 449 3.21 -25.35 15.41
CA LEU A 449 3.08 -26.63 14.71
C LEU A 449 3.50 -27.82 15.58
N ALA A 450 4.48 -27.64 16.47
CA ALA A 450 4.92 -28.65 17.42
C ALA A 450 3.86 -28.91 18.52
N SER A 451 3.07 -27.91 18.91
CA SER A 451 1.99 -28.06 19.89
C SER A 451 0.73 -28.72 19.32
N LEU A 452 0.59 -28.78 17.99
CA LEU A 452 -0.54 -29.44 17.33
C LEU A 452 -0.42 -30.96 17.36
N SER A 453 -1.57 -31.63 17.30
CA SER A 453 -1.64 -33.07 17.06
C SER A 453 -1.05 -33.45 15.69
N GLU A 454 -0.61 -34.70 15.54
CA GLU A 454 -0.01 -35.19 14.29
C GLU A 454 -0.95 -35.00 13.09
N THR A 455 -2.23 -35.35 13.23
CA THR A 455 -3.26 -35.17 12.19
C THR A 455 -3.44 -33.72 11.79
N GLU A 456 -3.43 -32.78 12.74
CA GLU A 456 -3.57 -31.34 12.44
C GLU A 456 -2.31 -30.78 11.77
N ARG A 457 -1.14 -31.26 12.17
CA ARG A 457 0.14 -30.88 11.56
C ARG A 457 0.21 -31.37 10.12
N GLU A 458 -0.16 -32.62 9.87
CA GLU A 458 -0.25 -33.20 8.53
C GLU A 458 -1.26 -32.46 7.66
N TYR A 459 -2.43 -32.12 8.21
CA TYR A 459 -3.43 -31.30 7.52
C TYR A 459 -2.88 -29.93 7.11
N LEU A 460 -2.19 -29.22 8.01
CA LEU A 460 -1.60 -27.93 7.67
C LEU A 460 -0.46 -28.05 6.65
N ALA A 461 0.37 -29.09 6.75
CA ALA A 461 1.48 -29.31 5.83
C ALA A 461 1.01 -29.64 4.41
N THR A 462 -0.05 -30.43 4.27
CA THR A 462 -0.67 -30.76 2.97
C THR A 462 -1.45 -29.58 2.39
N SER A 463 -2.04 -28.75 3.26
CA SER A 463 -2.73 -27.51 2.89
C SER A 463 -1.81 -26.36 2.49
N GLU A 464 -0.50 -26.48 2.68
CA GLU A 464 0.46 -25.42 2.41
C GLU A 464 0.79 -25.31 0.92
N GLY A 465 0.64 -24.12 0.34
CA GLY A 465 1.03 -23.81 -1.05
C GLY A 465 0.16 -22.74 -1.69
N LEU A 466 -1.09 -22.65 -1.27
CA LEU A 466 -2.07 -21.64 -1.70
C LEU A 466 -2.71 -20.98 -0.48
N GLY A 467 -2.98 -19.68 -0.59
CA GLY A 467 -3.80 -18.93 0.36
C GLY A 467 -5.28 -19.36 0.33
N ASN A 468 -6.07 -18.90 1.31
CA ASN A 468 -7.46 -19.35 1.47
C ASN A 468 -8.32 -19.11 0.24
N SER A 469 -8.39 -17.86 -0.22
CA SER A 469 -9.13 -17.50 -1.44
C SER A 469 -8.56 -18.20 -2.68
N GLN A 470 -7.22 -18.31 -2.77
CA GLN A 470 -6.55 -18.96 -3.90
C GLN A 470 -6.95 -20.43 -4.05
N LYS A 471 -7.10 -21.16 -2.95
CA LYS A 471 -7.55 -22.56 -3.01
C LYS A 471 -8.90 -22.68 -3.74
N ALA A 472 -9.83 -21.77 -3.45
CA ALA A 472 -11.13 -21.75 -4.10
C ALA A 472 -11.08 -21.24 -5.54
N GLU A 473 -10.24 -20.24 -5.84
CA GLU A 473 -9.96 -19.78 -7.21
C GLU A 473 -9.44 -20.92 -8.09
N VAL A 474 -8.43 -21.65 -7.63
CA VAL A 474 -7.84 -22.78 -8.37
C VAL A 474 -8.85 -23.90 -8.57
N ALA A 475 -9.60 -24.24 -7.52
CA ALA A 475 -10.65 -25.25 -7.61
C ALA A 475 -11.79 -24.83 -8.57
N TRP A 476 -12.08 -23.54 -8.67
CA TRP A 476 -13.03 -22.99 -9.65
C TRP A 476 -12.51 -23.13 -11.08
N LEU A 477 -11.25 -22.77 -11.34
CA LEU A 477 -10.62 -22.95 -12.66
C LEU A 477 -10.69 -24.41 -13.11
N GLN A 478 -10.41 -25.35 -12.19
CA GLN A 478 -10.53 -26.79 -12.44
C GLN A 478 -11.97 -27.21 -12.71
N LYS A 479 -12.95 -26.74 -11.92
CA LYS A 479 -14.39 -27.00 -12.13
C LYS A 479 -14.87 -26.51 -13.50
N LYS A 480 -14.31 -25.40 -13.99
CA LYS A 480 -14.60 -24.84 -15.32
C LYS A 480 -13.87 -25.55 -16.46
N GLY A 481 -12.85 -26.37 -16.17
CA GLY A 481 -11.99 -26.99 -17.17
C GLY A 481 -11.03 -26.01 -17.84
N TYR A 482 -10.71 -24.89 -17.19
CA TYR A 482 -9.77 -23.89 -17.71
C TYR A 482 -8.33 -24.34 -17.45
N ALA A 483 -7.51 -24.35 -18.50
CA ALA A 483 -6.09 -24.63 -18.39
C ALA A 483 -5.36 -23.45 -17.73
N TYR A 484 -4.36 -23.74 -16.90
CA TYR A 484 -3.52 -22.75 -16.26
C TYR A 484 -2.12 -23.30 -15.99
N TRP A 485 -1.14 -22.41 -15.94
CA TRP A 485 0.25 -22.67 -15.56
C TRP A 485 0.42 -22.56 -14.04
N GLU A 486 1.21 -23.47 -13.47
CA GLU A 486 1.55 -23.42 -12.04
C GLU A 486 2.93 -22.80 -11.87
N VAL A 487 2.99 -21.61 -11.29
CA VAL A 487 4.20 -20.78 -11.24
C VAL A 487 4.64 -20.59 -9.80
N ASP A 488 5.95 -20.62 -9.56
CA ASP A 488 6.52 -20.27 -8.25
C ASP A 488 6.64 -18.75 -8.11
N VAL A 489 6.14 -18.19 -7.01
CA VAL A 489 6.22 -16.74 -6.72
C VAL A 489 7.64 -16.20 -6.65
N SER A 490 8.64 -17.03 -6.44
CA SER A 490 10.05 -16.61 -6.48
C SER A 490 10.43 -15.94 -7.80
N THR A 491 9.73 -16.21 -8.90
CA THR A 491 9.90 -15.50 -10.18
C THR A 491 9.70 -13.98 -10.08
N TRP A 492 8.96 -13.52 -9.07
CA TRP A 492 8.70 -12.10 -8.78
C TRP A 492 9.55 -11.54 -7.64
N LEU A 493 10.34 -12.37 -6.99
CA LEU A 493 11.23 -11.94 -5.91
C LEU A 493 12.63 -11.60 -6.48
N PRO A 494 13.31 -10.57 -5.96
CA PRO A 494 14.59 -10.13 -6.50
C PRO A 494 15.73 -11.14 -6.22
N GLY A 495 15.95 -12.09 -7.13
CA GLY A 495 17.04 -13.08 -7.21
C GLY A 495 16.98 -14.19 -6.14
N GLU A 496 17.13 -15.49 -6.42
CA GLU A 496 18.03 -16.20 -7.36
C GLU A 496 17.26 -17.02 -8.41
N GLY A 497 17.90 -17.29 -9.55
CA GLY A 497 17.33 -17.82 -10.80
C GLY A 497 16.21 -18.85 -10.65
N VAL A 498 15.04 -18.49 -11.20
CA VAL A 498 13.85 -19.35 -11.18
C VAL A 498 13.64 -19.92 -12.58
N GLU A 499 13.88 -21.23 -12.71
CA GLU A 499 13.47 -22.00 -13.89
C GLU A 499 11.93 -22.05 -13.95
N ARG A 500 11.36 -21.78 -15.12
CA ARG A 500 9.92 -21.98 -15.35
C ARG A 500 9.62 -23.47 -15.26
N TYR A 501 8.86 -23.88 -14.24
CA TYR A 501 8.32 -25.23 -14.16
C TYR A 501 7.13 -25.37 -15.13
N VAL A 502 7.28 -26.25 -16.12
CA VAL A 502 6.22 -26.62 -17.06
C VAL A 502 5.51 -27.86 -16.49
N PRO A 503 4.22 -27.78 -16.09
CA PRO A 503 3.52 -28.95 -15.56
C PRO A 503 3.30 -30.02 -16.64
N ALA A 504 3.44 -31.29 -16.27
CA ALA A 504 3.16 -32.44 -17.13
C ALA A 504 1.70 -32.49 -17.66
N SER A 505 0.76 -31.75 -17.07
CA SER A 505 -0.62 -31.63 -17.56
C SER A 505 -0.77 -30.73 -18.79
N ALA A 506 0.27 -29.98 -19.17
CA ALA A 506 0.31 -29.24 -20.43
C ALA A 506 0.77 -30.10 -21.61
N GLU A 507 1.30 -31.30 -21.37
CA GLU A 507 1.59 -32.25 -22.44
C GLU A 507 0.30 -32.96 -22.86
N GLN A 508 -0.21 -32.49 -24.00
CA GLN A 508 -1.24 -33.08 -24.85
C GLN A 508 -2.67 -33.11 -24.26
N GLN A 509 -3.39 -31.99 -24.43
CA GLN A 509 -4.81 -32.11 -24.71
C GLN A 509 -4.98 -32.80 -26.08
N PRO A 510 -5.86 -33.81 -26.21
CA PRO A 510 -6.36 -34.23 -27.51
C PRO A 510 -6.95 -32.99 -28.19
N GLN A 511 -6.59 -32.77 -29.45
CA GLN A 511 -7.23 -31.75 -30.28
C GLN A 511 -8.74 -31.79 -30.04
N LEU A 512 -9.30 -30.69 -29.55
CA LEU A 512 -10.74 -30.46 -29.49
C LEU A 512 -11.27 -30.72 -30.90
N LEU A 513 -11.91 -31.89 -31.07
CA LEU A 513 -12.64 -32.26 -32.26
C LEU A 513 -13.62 -31.13 -32.56
N ASP A 514 -13.48 -30.55 -33.76
CA ASP A 514 -14.42 -29.61 -34.35
C ASP A 514 -15.84 -30.07 -34.04
N ARG A 515 -16.56 -29.24 -33.29
CA ARG A 515 -17.99 -29.38 -33.08
C ARG A 515 -18.64 -29.06 -34.41
N GLN A 516 -18.77 -30.07 -35.26
CA GLN A 516 -19.52 -30.00 -36.52
C GLN A 516 -20.97 -29.60 -36.20
N ASP A 517 -21.36 -28.43 -36.69
CA ASP A 517 -22.74 -27.97 -36.72
C ASP A 517 -23.57 -28.88 -37.64
N ASP A 518 -24.22 -29.88 -37.06
CA ASP A 518 -25.32 -30.61 -37.71
C ASP A 518 -26.55 -29.68 -37.79
N THR A 519 -26.56 -28.84 -38.82
CA THR A 519 -27.79 -28.20 -39.32
C THR A 519 -28.61 -29.23 -40.09
N ALA A 520 -29.42 -29.99 -39.37
CA ALA A 520 -30.43 -30.85 -39.95
C ALA A 520 -31.48 -30.01 -40.68
N SER A 521 -31.51 -30.18 -42.00
CA SER A 521 -32.56 -29.73 -42.91
C SER A 521 -33.83 -30.55 -42.65
N ALA A 522 -34.89 -29.87 -42.22
CA ALA A 522 -36.22 -30.46 -42.13
C ALA A 522 -36.95 -30.28 -43.46
N SER A 523 -37.20 -31.39 -44.14
CA SER A 523 -38.18 -31.53 -45.21
C SER A 523 -39.39 -32.31 -44.70
N VAL A 524 -40.51 -31.63 -44.48
CA VAL A 524 -41.90 -32.09 -44.73
C VAL A 524 -42.72 -30.87 -45.13
#